data_AF-A0A953PKV3-F1
#
_entry.id   AF-A0A953PKV3-F1
#
_cell.length_a   1.000
_cell.length_b   1.000
_cell.length_c   1.000
_cell.angle_alpha   90.00
_cell.angle_beta   90.00
_cell.angle_gamma   90.00
#
_symmetry.space_group_name_H-M   'P 1'
#
loop_
_entity.id
_entity.type
_entity.pdbx_description
1 polymer ?
#
loop_
_entity_poly.entity_id
_entity_poly.type
_entity_poly.pdbx_seq_one_letter_code
_entity_poly.pdbx_strand_id
1 'polypeptide(L)'
;MTDTTLTPSRLWKRMTLDQRQRAARAFWQEPEATDDQIQAALLIAQQKKFRAKTVIALDVDRKARHLASLASLPEAIAARALIVYHLADQRPMMGAFLDELGIAHENGLIKDDSVKPDAVKLGPAAEKISKQFPPDDVRLYFDTLRCQDPETWSALP
;
A
#
# COMPACT_ATOMS: atom_id res chain seq x y z
N MET A 1 -2.26 9.49 25.76
CA MET A 1 -3.19 9.66 24.62
C MET A 1 -2.60 8.85 23.47
N THR A 2 -3.11 7.65 23.21
CA THR A 2 -2.70 6.86 22.05
C THR A 2 -3.18 7.60 20.82
N ASP A 3 -2.24 8.20 20.10
CA ASP A 3 -2.48 8.83 18.81
C ASP A 3 -3.06 7.77 17.86
N THR A 4 -4.37 7.82 17.61
CA THR A 4 -5.15 6.82 16.86
C THR A 4 -5.02 6.98 15.34
N THR A 5 -4.24 7.96 14.88
CA THR A 5 -4.13 8.31 13.46
C THR A 5 -3.46 7.18 12.67
N LEU A 6 -4.17 6.60 11.70
CA LEU A 6 -3.57 5.69 10.72
C LEU A 6 -2.63 6.51 9.83
N THR A 7 -1.36 6.10 9.77
CA THR A 7 -0.36 6.71 8.86
C THR A 7 0.30 5.63 8.02
N PRO A 8 0.81 5.97 6.81
CA PRO A 8 1.45 4.99 5.93
C PRO A 8 2.58 4.20 6.64
N SER A 9 3.39 4.87 7.44
CA SER A 9 4.50 4.24 8.18
C SER A 9 4.02 3.27 9.26
N ARG A 10 2.86 3.54 9.87
CA ARG A 10 2.21 2.62 10.82
C ARG A 10 1.58 1.43 10.09
N LEU A 11 0.99 1.64 8.91
CA LEU A 11 0.48 0.54 8.09
C LEU A 11 1.59 -0.39 7.66
N TRP A 12 2.72 0.15 7.17
CA TRP A 12 3.92 -0.63 6.89
C TRP A 12 4.33 -1.51 8.08
N LYS A 13 4.34 -0.94 9.30
CA LYS A 13 4.64 -1.68 10.54
C LYS A 13 3.69 -2.84 10.81
N ARG A 14 2.42 -2.72 10.41
CA ARG A 14 1.36 -3.73 10.63
C ARG A 14 1.31 -4.82 9.54
N MET A 15 1.92 -4.57 8.37
CA MET A 15 2.03 -5.55 7.30
C MET A 15 2.82 -6.79 7.74
N THR A 16 2.43 -7.96 7.22
CA THR A 16 3.22 -9.18 7.34
C THR A 16 4.54 -9.04 6.57
N LEU A 17 5.53 -9.88 6.87
CA LEU A 17 6.80 -9.86 6.14
C LEU A 17 6.59 -10.15 4.64
N ASP A 18 5.69 -11.07 4.30
CA ASP A 18 5.34 -11.40 2.93
C ASP A 18 4.75 -10.18 2.19
N GLN A 19 3.76 -9.50 2.81
CA GLN A 19 3.18 -8.27 2.26
C GLN A 19 4.25 -7.19 2.05
N ARG A 20 5.17 -7.00 3.01
CA ARG A 20 6.27 -6.03 2.85
C ARG A 20 7.21 -6.40 1.71
N GLN A 21 7.49 -7.68 1.51
CA GLN A 21 8.35 -8.14 0.42
C GLN A 21 7.69 -7.90 -0.94
N ARG A 22 6.41 -8.23 -1.07
CA ARG A 22 5.61 -7.96 -2.27
C ARG A 22 5.52 -6.46 -2.58
N ALA A 23 5.14 -5.66 -1.59
CA ALA A 23 5.09 -4.20 -1.71
C ALA A 23 6.45 -3.58 -2.06
N ALA A 24 7.53 -4.04 -1.42
CA ALA A 24 8.87 -3.56 -1.73
C ALA A 24 9.30 -3.94 -3.16
N ARG A 25 8.99 -5.16 -3.61
CA ARG A 25 9.30 -5.59 -4.99
C ARG A 25 8.56 -4.73 -6.01
N ALA A 26 7.26 -4.54 -5.81
CA ALA A 26 6.45 -3.68 -6.67
C ALA A 26 6.99 -2.24 -6.69
N PHE A 27 7.30 -1.67 -5.51
CA PHE A 27 7.91 -0.35 -5.37
C PHE A 27 9.20 -0.18 -6.18
N TRP A 28 10.10 -1.18 -6.21
CA TRP A 28 11.34 -1.12 -6.99
C TRP A 28 11.16 -1.33 -8.50
N GLN A 29 10.01 -1.85 -8.90
CA GLN A 29 9.66 -2.07 -10.30
C GLN A 29 8.86 -0.91 -10.90
N GLU A 30 8.33 -0.02 -10.07
CA GLU A 30 7.53 1.13 -10.46
C GLU A 30 8.37 2.20 -11.19
N PRO A 31 8.14 2.44 -12.49
CA PRO A 31 8.93 3.43 -13.23
C PRO A 31 8.74 4.86 -12.71
N GLU A 32 7.54 5.19 -12.22
CA GLU A 32 7.19 6.54 -11.77
C GLU A 32 7.66 6.85 -10.32
N ALA A 33 8.28 5.89 -9.63
CA ALA A 33 8.75 6.03 -8.25
C ALA A 33 10.26 6.30 -8.13
N THR A 34 10.92 6.74 -9.22
CA THR A 34 12.41 6.85 -9.28
C THR A 34 13.01 7.66 -8.13
N ASP A 35 12.44 8.82 -7.80
CA ASP A 35 12.97 9.66 -6.70
C ASP A 35 12.80 8.99 -5.34
N ASP A 36 11.64 8.39 -5.07
CA ASP A 36 11.37 7.64 -3.85
C ASP A 36 12.32 6.44 -3.73
N GLN A 37 12.60 5.75 -4.84
CA GLN A 37 13.53 4.63 -4.92
C GLN A 37 14.96 5.05 -4.57
N ILE A 38 15.41 6.22 -5.02
CA ILE A 38 16.72 6.76 -4.64
C ILE A 38 16.75 7.03 -3.13
N GLN A 39 15.72 7.64 -2.56
CA GLN A 39 15.64 7.89 -1.11
C GLN A 39 15.61 6.58 -0.31
N ALA A 40 14.87 5.58 -0.77
CA ALA A 40 14.84 4.25 -0.17
C ALA A 40 16.23 3.57 -0.21
N ALA A 41 16.98 3.73 -1.31
CA ALA A 41 18.32 3.17 -1.43
C ALA A 41 19.30 3.83 -0.46
N LEU A 42 19.21 5.15 -0.27
CA LEU A 42 19.99 5.90 0.71
C LEU A 42 19.64 5.48 2.15
N LEU A 43 18.35 5.30 2.44
CA LEU A 43 17.88 4.80 3.74
C LEU A 43 18.43 3.41 4.05
N ILE A 44 18.35 2.48 3.09
CA ILE A 44 18.92 1.13 3.24
C ILE A 44 20.44 1.22 3.47
N ALA A 45 21.13 2.06 2.69
CA ALA A 45 22.57 2.24 2.82
C ALA A 45 22.96 2.70 4.24
N GLN A 46 22.24 3.68 4.78
CA GLN A 46 22.44 4.17 6.15
C GLN A 46 22.17 3.07 7.19
N GLN A 47 21.02 2.39 7.10
CA GLN A 47 20.59 1.40 8.10
C GLN A 47 21.43 0.11 8.08
N LYS A 48 21.89 -0.31 6.90
CA LYS A 48 22.72 -1.52 6.72
C LYS A 48 24.22 -1.22 6.68
N LYS A 49 24.62 0.05 6.82
CA LYS A 49 26.02 0.53 6.72
C LYS A 49 26.67 0.16 5.38
N PHE A 50 25.89 0.16 4.31
CA PHE A 50 26.39 -0.02 2.95
C PHE A 50 26.76 1.32 2.32
N ARG A 51 27.57 1.28 1.27
CA ARG A 51 27.72 2.43 0.36
C ARG A 51 26.44 2.56 -0.47
N ALA A 52 25.96 3.77 -0.71
CA ALA A 52 24.77 4.02 -1.52
C ALA A 52 24.85 3.35 -2.91
N LYS A 53 26.01 3.47 -3.58
CA LYS A 53 26.27 2.82 -4.87
C LYS A 53 26.09 1.29 -4.82
N THR A 54 26.43 0.66 -3.71
CA THR A 54 26.22 -0.79 -3.52
C THR A 54 24.74 -1.12 -3.55
N VAL A 55 23.91 -0.38 -2.81
CA VAL A 55 22.46 -0.60 -2.77
C VAL A 55 21.82 -0.35 -4.14
N ILE A 56 22.21 0.72 -4.83
CA ILE A 56 21.71 1.06 -6.17
C ILE A 56 22.00 -0.07 -7.17
N ALA A 57 23.18 -0.71 -7.07
CA ALA A 57 23.59 -1.80 -7.95
C ALA A 57 22.97 -3.17 -7.62
N LEU A 58 22.25 -3.31 -6.51
CA LEU A 58 21.57 -4.56 -6.17
C LEU A 58 20.44 -4.87 -7.16
N ASP A 59 20.22 -6.16 -7.39
CA ASP A 59 19.01 -6.66 -8.04
C ASP A 59 17.74 -6.31 -7.23
N VAL A 60 16.60 -6.31 -7.91
CA VAL A 60 15.29 -5.96 -7.32
C VAL A 60 14.98 -6.81 -6.09
N ASP A 61 15.29 -8.11 -6.12
CA ASP A 61 14.95 -9.02 -5.02
C ASP A 61 15.77 -8.75 -3.77
N ARG A 62 17.04 -8.38 -3.91
CA ARG A 62 17.88 -7.95 -2.78
C ARG A 62 17.41 -6.61 -2.24
N LYS A 63 17.09 -5.64 -3.11
CA LYS A 63 16.53 -4.34 -2.70
C LYS A 63 15.21 -4.52 -1.95
N ALA A 64 14.32 -5.36 -2.47
CA ALA A 64 13.02 -5.67 -1.86
C ALA A 64 13.20 -6.29 -0.46
N ARG A 65 14.07 -7.29 -0.33
CA ARG A 65 14.39 -7.90 0.97
C ARG A 65 14.95 -6.90 1.98
N HIS A 66 15.85 -6.02 1.56
CA HIS A 66 16.39 -5.00 2.45
C HIS A 66 15.33 -4.00 2.91
N LEU A 67 14.52 -3.48 1.98
CA LEU A 67 13.44 -2.55 2.29
C LEU A 67 12.41 -3.19 3.23
N ALA A 68 11.95 -4.41 2.91
CA ALA A 68 11.01 -5.19 3.72
C ALA A 68 11.50 -5.45 5.16
N SER A 69 12.82 -5.57 5.34
CA SER A 69 13.44 -5.77 6.65
C SER A 69 13.45 -4.52 7.54
N LEU A 70 13.18 -3.33 6.98
CA LEU A 70 13.12 -2.10 7.76
C LEU A 70 11.78 -2.06 8.51
N ALA A 71 11.84 -1.99 9.84
CA ALA A 71 10.66 -1.96 10.68
C ALA A 71 9.81 -0.69 10.46
N SER A 72 10.44 0.43 10.10
CA SER A 72 9.77 1.69 9.81
C SER A 72 10.32 2.26 8.52
N LEU A 73 9.44 2.89 7.74
CA LEU A 73 9.82 3.74 6.61
C LEU A 73 9.44 5.19 6.92
N PRO A 74 10.04 6.17 6.23
CA PRO A 74 9.50 7.53 6.13
C PRO A 74 8.12 7.52 5.46
N GLU A 75 7.27 8.48 5.80
CA GLU A 75 5.86 8.51 5.35
C GLU A 75 5.72 8.49 3.83
N ALA A 76 6.55 9.25 3.10
CA ALA A 76 6.51 9.29 1.63
C ALA A 76 6.80 7.91 0.99
N ILE A 77 7.84 7.22 1.47
CA ILE A 77 8.23 5.90 0.95
C ILE A 77 7.17 4.86 1.32
N ALA A 78 6.64 4.91 2.55
CA ALA A 78 5.58 4.01 2.98
C ALA A 78 4.31 4.21 2.15
N ALA A 79 3.89 5.47 1.92
CA ALA A 79 2.72 5.80 1.12
C ALA A 79 2.88 5.28 -0.31
N ARG A 80 4.03 5.55 -0.94
CA ARG A 80 4.31 5.06 -2.30
C ARG A 80 4.30 3.53 -2.37
N ALA A 81 4.97 2.85 -1.42
CA ALA A 81 5.01 1.39 -1.40
C ALA A 81 3.62 0.76 -1.23
N LEU A 82 2.76 1.35 -0.40
CA LEU A 82 1.37 0.91 -0.25
C LEU A 82 0.57 1.10 -1.54
N ILE A 83 0.65 2.26 -2.18
CA ILE A 83 -0.08 2.52 -3.45
C ILE A 83 0.34 1.50 -4.51
N VAL A 84 1.65 1.35 -4.73
CA VAL A 84 2.18 0.47 -5.77
C VAL A 84 1.85 -1.00 -5.47
N TYR A 85 1.89 -1.42 -4.20
CA TYR A 85 1.45 -2.76 -3.81
C TYR A 85 0.01 -3.06 -4.28
N HIS A 86 -0.91 -2.13 -4.03
CA HIS A 86 -2.30 -2.34 -4.43
C HIS A 86 -2.48 -2.35 -5.95
N LEU A 87 -1.76 -1.47 -6.65
CA LEU A 87 -1.80 -1.39 -8.12
C LEU A 87 -1.09 -2.53 -8.83
N ALA A 88 -0.09 -3.18 -8.23
CA ALA A 88 0.59 -4.30 -8.84
C ALA A 88 -0.12 -5.63 -8.53
N ASP A 89 -0.45 -5.87 -7.27
CA ASP A 89 -0.85 -7.19 -6.78
C ASP A 89 -2.35 -7.29 -6.47
N GLN A 90 -3.02 -6.16 -6.21
CA GLN A 90 -4.37 -6.16 -5.64
C GLN A 90 -5.43 -5.51 -6.56
N ARG A 91 -5.10 -5.22 -7.83
CA ARG A 91 -6.08 -4.68 -8.80
C ARG A 91 -7.38 -5.49 -8.88
N PRO A 92 -7.37 -6.83 -8.88
CA PRO A 92 -8.61 -7.60 -8.89
C PRO A 92 -9.48 -7.33 -7.65
N MET A 93 -8.88 -7.17 -6.47
CA MET A 93 -9.60 -6.85 -5.24
C MET A 93 -10.16 -5.43 -5.26
N MET A 94 -9.35 -4.47 -5.72
CA MET A 94 -9.79 -3.07 -5.87
C MET A 94 -10.98 -2.97 -6.83
N GLY A 95 -10.90 -3.62 -7.99
CA GLY A 95 -11.99 -3.66 -8.96
C GLY A 95 -13.26 -4.30 -8.38
N ALA A 96 -13.14 -5.49 -7.80
CA ALA A 96 -14.29 -6.18 -7.20
C ALA A 96 -14.97 -5.37 -6.08
N PHE A 97 -14.20 -4.62 -5.30
CA PHE A 97 -14.74 -3.72 -4.29
C PHE A 97 -15.49 -2.53 -4.90
N LEU A 98 -14.89 -1.86 -5.89
CA LEU A 98 -15.51 -0.72 -6.57
C LEU A 98 -16.75 -1.11 -7.39
N ASP A 99 -16.73 -2.28 -8.05
CA ASP A 99 -17.87 -2.87 -8.74
C ASP A 99 -19.06 -3.08 -7.80
N GLU A 100 -18.81 -3.58 -6.58
CA GLU A 100 -19.86 -3.81 -5.58
C GLU A 100 -20.44 -2.50 -5.03
N LEU A 101 -19.63 -1.45 -4.96
CA LEU A 101 -20.12 -0.10 -4.64
C LEU A 101 -20.87 0.56 -5.80
N GLY A 102 -20.74 0.02 -7.02
CA GLY A 102 -21.24 0.63 -8.25
C GLY A 102 -20.45 1.86 -8.68
N ILE A 103 -19.17 1.93 -8.31
CA ILE A 103 -18.28 3.04 -8.65
C ILE A 103 -17.59 2.75 -9.97
N ALA A 104 -17.75 3.65 -10.95
CA ALA A 104 -17.05 3.55 -12.22
C ALA A 104 -15.53 3.66 -12.02
N HIS A 105 -14.80 2.67 -12.52
CA HIS A 105 -13.34 2.63 -12.41
C HIS A 105 -12.69 2.05 -13.67
N GLU A 106 -11.41 2.34 -13.86
CA GLU A 106 -10.58 1.70 -14.87
C GLU A 106 -9.44 0.94 -14.18
N ASN A 107 -9.48 -0.39 -14.23
CA ASN A 107 -8.46 -1.26 -13.61
C ASN A 107 -8.19 -0.93 -12.11
N GLY A 108 -9.25 -0.67 -11.33
CA GLY A 108 -9.17 -0.32 -9.91
C GLY A 108 -8.91 1.16 -9.61
N LEU A 109 -8.75 2.02 -10.63
CA LEU A 109 -8.57 3.45 -10.47
C LEU A 109 -9.88 4.20 -10.72
N ILE A 110 -10.30 4.99 -9.73
CA ILE A 110 -11.41 5.93 -9.87
C ILE A 110 -10.90 7.12 -10.68
N LYS A 111 -11.66 7.56 -11.69
CA LYS A 111 -11.31 8.75 -12.49
C LYS A 111 -11.88 10.06 -11.93
N ASP A 112 -12.90 9.94 -11.09
CA ASP A 112 -13.61 11.06 -10.48
C ASP A 112 -13.37 11.07 -8.98
N ASP A 113 -12.52 12.00 -8.53
CA ASP A 113 -12.16 12.17 -7.12
C ASP A 113 -13.34 12.66 -6.25
N SER A 114 -14.49 13.00 -6.85
CA SER A 114 -15.69 13.43 -6.12
C SER A 114 -16.64 12.28 -5.74
N VAL A 115 -16.32 11.03 -6.14
CA VAL A 115 -17.17 9.88 -5.85
C VAL A 115 -17.24 9.61 -4.35
N LYS A 116 -18.45 9.77 -3.81
CA LYS A 116 -18.77 9.38 -2.43
C LYS A 116 -19.54 8.05 -2.45
N PRO A 117 -18.97 6.96 -1.90
CA PRO A 117 -19.67 5.69 -1.81
C PRO A 117 -20.90 5.84 -0.91
N ASP A 118 -21.96 5.11 -1.24
CA ASP A 118 -23.10 4.95 -0.34
C ASP A 118 -22.64 4.19 0.90
N ALA A 119 -22.70 4.83 2.06
CA ALA A 119 -22.26 4.26 3.33
C ALA A 119 -22.95 2.93 3.66
N VAL A 120 -24.21 2.74 3.21
CA VAL A 120 -24.96 1.50 3.42
C VAL A 120 -24.38 0.34 2.61
N LYS A 121 -23.72 0.61 1.48
CA LYS A 121 -23.09 -0.40 0.62
C LYS A 121 -21.69 -0.80 1.08
N LEU A 122 -21.02 0.01 1.90
CA LEU A 122 -19.65 -0.27 2.36
C LEU A 122 -19.54 -1.59 3.12
N GLY A 123 -20.46 -1.86 4.05
CA GLY A 123 -20.48 -3.11 4.84
C GLY A 123 -20.62 -4.35 3.95
N PRO A 124 -21.70 -4.47 3.14
CA PRO A 124 -21.88 -5.57 2.19
C PRO A 124 -20.71 -5.74 1.22
N ALA A 125 -20.16 -4.64 0.70
CA ALA A 125 -19.02 -4.68 -0.20
C ALA A 125 -17.77 -5.24 0.49
N ALA A 126 -17.53 -4.79 1.72
CA ALA A 126 -16.41 -5.28 2.51
C ALA A 126 -16.54 -6.77 2.85
N GLU A 127 -17.74 -7.23 3.22
CA GLU A 127 -18.00 -8.66 3.47
C GLU A 127 -17.80 -9.51 2.21
N LYS A 128 -18.22 -9.01 1.05
CA LYS A 128 -18.10 -9.72 -0.22
C LYS A 128 -16.63 -9.96 -0.59
N ILE A 129 -15.79 -8.92 -0.55
CA ILE A 129 -14.37 -9.09 -0.89
C ILE A 129 -13.62 -9.88 0.18
N SER A 130 -14.03 -9.79 1.46
CA SER A 130 -13.44 -10.59 2.55
C SER A 130 -13.62 -12.10 2.36
N LYS A 131 -14.61 -12.53 1.57
CA LYS A 131 -14.83 -13.95 1.22
C LYS A 131 -14.03 -14.41 0.00
N GLN A 132 -13.48 -13.48 -0.79
CA GLN A 132 -12.83 -13.75 -2.08
C GLN A 132 -11.30 -13.59 -2.03
N PHE A 133 -10.80 -12.75 -1.11
CA PHE A 133 -9.39 -12.39 -1.04
C PHE A 133 -8.79 -12.72 0.34
N PRO A 134 -7.45 -12.86 0.44
CA PRO A 134 -6.80 -13.11 1.72
C PRO A 134 -7.12 -12.03 2.77
N PRO A 135 -7.44 -12.40 4.02
CA PRO A 135 -7.92 -11.45 5.02
C PRO A 135 -6.90 -10.37 5.39
N ASP A 136 -5.60 -10.69 5.38
CA ASP A 136 -4.54 -9.72 5.62
C ASP A 136 -4.44 -8.67 4.51
N ASP A 137 -4.72 -9.05 3.26
CA ASP A 137 -4.68 -8.15 2.10
C ASP A 137 -5.91 -7.24 2.08
N VAL A 138 -7.09 -7.78 2.38
CA VAL A 138 -8.34 -7.01 2.54
C VAL A 138 -8.20 -5.97 3.66
N ARG A 139 -7.69 -6.37 4.84
CA ARG A 139 -7.47 -5.45 5.95
C ARG A 139 -6.50 -4.33 5.55
N LEU A 140 -5.39 -4.67 4.89
CA LEU A 140 -4.40 -3.69 4.46
C LEU A 140 -4.99 -2.69 3.46
N TYR A 141 -5.85 -3.16 2.56
CA TYR A 141 -6.54 -2.30 1.59
C TYR A 141 -7.47 -1.30 2.26
N PHE A 142 -8.36 -1.74 3.16
CA PHE A 142 -9.25 -0.82 3.87
C PHE A 142 -8.50 0.17 4.75
N ASP A 143 -7.47 -0.30 5.45
CA ASP A 143 -6.61 0.57 6.24
C ASP A 143 -5.88 1.61 5.36
N THR A 144 -5.49 1.23 4.14
CA THR A 144 -4.87 2.16 3.17
C THR A 144 -5.88 3.21 2.69
N LEU A 145 -7.11 2.81 2.36
CA LEU A 145 -8.18 3.75 1.98
C LEU A 145 -8.47 4.76 3.10
N ARG A 146 -8.64 4.30 4.34
CA ARG A 146 -8.84 5.18 5.51
C ARG A 146 -7.66 6.11 5.76
N CYS A 147 -6.44 5.64 5.48
CA CYS A 147 -5.24 6.44 5.66
C CYS A 147 -5.12 7.55 4.60
N GLN A 148 -5.64 7.33 3.40
CA GLN A 148 -5.61 8.30 2.30
C GLN A 148 -6.77 9.30 2.38
N ASP A 149 -7.96 8.82 2.69
CA ASP A 149 -9.16 9.63 2.82
C ASP A 149 -10.04 9.10 3.97
N PRO A 150 -9.78 9.54 5.21
CA PRO A 150 -10.55 9.14 6.38
C PRO A 150 -12.01 9.60 6.30
N GLU A 151 -12.29 10.72 5.65
CA GLU A 151 -13.64 11.28 5.56
C GLU A 151 -14.54 10.37 4.73
N THR A 152 -14.03 9.84 3.63
CA THR A 152 -14.78 8.95 2.73
C THR A 152 -14.87 7.52 3.25
N TRP A 153 -13.79 6.98 3.83
CA TRP A 153 -13.65 5.53 4.08
C TRP A 153 -13.72 5.10 5.55
N SER A 154 -14.00 6.02 6.48
CA SER A 154 -14.05 5.73 7.93
C SER A 154 -15.04 4.63 8.32
N ALA A 155 -16.12 4.44 7.56
CA ALA A 155 -17.18 3.46 7.85
C ALA A 155 -16.86 2.00 7.43
N LEU A 156 -15.68 1.75 6.83
CA LEU A 156 -15.22 0.39 6.57
C LEU A 156 -15.02 -0.40 7.88
N PRO A 157 -15.06 -1.75 7.85
CA PRO A 157 -14.80 -2.62 9.00
C PRO A 157 -13.31 -2.83 9.34
#